data_AF-A0A6A8LLW0-F1
#
_entry.id   AF-A0A6A8LLW0-F1
#
_cell.length_a   1.000
_cell.length_b   1.000
_cell.length_c   1.000
_cell.angle_alpha   90.00
_cell.angle_beta   90.00
_cell.angle_gamma   90.00
#
_symmetry.space_group_name_H-M   'P 1'
#
loop_
_entity.id
_entity.type
_entity.pdbx_description
1 polymer ?
#
loop_
_entity_poly.entity_id
_entity_poly.type
_entity_poly.pdbx_seq_one_letter_code
_entity_poly.pdbx_strand_id
1 'polypeptide(L)'
;YAGSQWGSLPRDAVEFVLDYLDSHENVYKMFETGFCSDEFWLPTILMNSSKFKDRYENYNYHFIKWTKQHESYPAILDENNFIELRQSNAFFARKFDADISRKLIEKLESE
;
A
#
# COMPACT_ATOMS: atom_id res chain seq x y z
N TYR A 1 -15.21 -1.09 1.70
CA TYR A 1 -13.93 -0.89 2.40
C TYR A 1 -12.93 -0.38 1.39
N ALA A 2 -12.01 0.52 1.74
CA ALA A 2 -11.00 1.05 0.82
C ALA A 2 -9.67 1.24 1.57
N GLY A 3 -8.56 1.32 0.86
CA GLY A 3 -7.23 1.41 1.41
C GLY A 3 -6.19 1.72 0.34
N SER A 4 -4.95 1.34 0.59
CA SER A 4 -3.89 1.45 -0.41
C SER A 4 -3.86 0.20 -1.30
N GLN A 5 -3.49 0.40 -2.56
CA GLN A 5 -3.07 -0.65 -3.48
C GLN A 5 -1.77 -1.36 -3.05
N TRP A 6 -0.99 -0.75 -2.15
CA TRP A 6 0.22 -1.35 -1.57
C TRP A 6 -0.12 -2.07 -0.28
N GLY A 7 0.29 -3.33 -0.15
CA GLY A 7 0.04 -4.12 1.05
C GLY A 7 0.89 -5.38 1.11
N SER A 8 0.83 -6.07 2.25
CA SER A 8 1.44 -7.38 2.46
C SER A 8 0.35 -8.39 2.74
N LEU A 9 0.36 -9.52 2.01
CA LEU A 9 -0.66 -10.56 2.15
C LEU A 9 -0.01 -11.92 2.41
N PRO A 10 -0.43 -12.65 3.47
CA PRO A 10 -0.02 -14.04 3.63
C PRO A 10 -0.66 -14.91 2.55
N ARG A 11 0.01 -16.02 2.20
CA ARG A 11 -0.42 -16.95 1.16
C ARG A 11 -1.89 -17.34 1.27
N ASP A 12 -2.35 -17.68 2.47
CA ASP A 12 -3.71 -18.17 2.71
C ASP A 12 -4.79 -17.11 2.44
N ALA A 13 -4.47 -15.82 2.64
CA ALA A 13 -5.35 -14.72 2.27
C ALA A 13 -5.41 -14.56 0.75
N VAL A 14 -4.28 -14.71 0.05
CA VAL A 14 -4.22 -14.66 -1.42
C VAL A 14 -5.04 -15.78 -2.03
N GLU A 15 -4.86 -17.02 -1.59
CA GLU A 15 -5.64 -18.17 -2.06
C GLU A 15 -7.14 -17.93 -1.85
N PHE A 16 -7.53 -17.46 -0.66
CA PHE A 16 -8.93 -17.15 -0.37
C PHE A 16 -9.54 -16.08 -1.30
N VAL A 17 -8.83 -14.98 -1.57
CA VAL A 17 -9.40 -13.91 -2.41
C VAL A 17 -9.48 -14.33 -3.88
N LEU A 18 -8.56 -15.17 -4.35
CA LEU A 18 -8.62 -15.73 -5.71
C LEU A 18 -9.81 -16.68 -5.84
N ASP A 19 -9.99 -17.63 -4.91
CA ASP A 19 -11.15 -18.52 -4.88
C ASP A 19 -12.48 -17.73 -4.79
N TYR A 20 -12.48 -16.62 -4.04
CA TYR A 20 -13.64 -15.75 -3.93
C TYR A 20 -13.99 -15.10 -5.27
N LEU A 21 -13.00 -14.58 -6.00
CA LEU A 21 -13.22 -13.97 -7.31
C LEU A 21 -13.71 -14.98 -8.34
N ASP A 22 -13.14 -16.19 -8.35
CA ASP A 22 -13.54 -17.28 -9.26
C ASP A 22 -14.99 -17.75 -9.02
N SER A 23 -15.45 -17.71 -7.77
CA SER A 23 -16.81 -18.11 -7.38
C SER A 23 -17.85 -16.98 -7.46
N HIS A 24 -17.44 -15.73 -7.66
CA HIS A 24 -18.32 -14.55 -7.67
C HIS A 24 -18.09 -13.68 -8.92
N GLU A 25 -18.44 -14.21 -10.09
CA GLU A 25 -18.22 -13.55 -11.39
C GLU A 25 -18.74 -12.10 -11.44
N ASN A 26 -19.89 -11.81 -10.82
CA ASN A 26 -20.44 -10.45 -10.78
C ASN A 26 -19.57 -9.48 -9.96
N VAL A 27 -18.93 -9.96 -8.89
CA VAL A 27 -18.00 -9.16 -8.08
C VAL A 27 -16.72 -8.92 -8.86
N TYR A 28 -16.19 -9.94 -9.53
CA TYR A 28 -15.04 -9.79 -10.42
C TYR A 28 -15.30 -8.74 -11.50
N LYS A 29 -16.43 -8.82 -12.22
CA LYS A 29 -16.83 -7.84 -13.26
C LYS A 29 -16.97 -6.41 -12.70
N MET A 30 -17.50 -6.28 -11.48
CA MET A 30 -17.59 -4.98 -10.81
C MET A 30 -16.21 -4.37 -10.56
N PHE A 31 -15.23 -5.16 -10.11
CA PHE A 31 -13.86 -4.67 -9.91
C PHE A 31 -13.11 -4.45 -11.23
N GLU A 32 -13.38 -5.25 -12.27
CA GLU A 32 -12.79 -5.07 -13.61
C GLU A 32 -13.20 -3.73 -14.26
N THR A 33 -14.43 -3.28 -13.98
CA THR A 33 -15.00 -2.06 -14.57
C THR A 33 -14.95 -0.85 -13.62
N GLY A 34 -14.49 -1.05 -12.38
CA GLY A 34 -14.43 0.00 -11.36
C GLY A 34 -13.21 0.91 -11.51
N PHE A 35 -13.37 2.18 -11.10
CA PHE A 35 -12.25 3.13 -11.04
C PHE A 35 -11.37 2.83 -9.81
N CYS A 36 -10.06 2.68 -10.01
CA CYS A 36 -9.08 2.37 -8.96
C CYS A 36 -9.47 1.18 -8.09
N SER A 37 -9.96 0.10 -8.71
CA SER A 37 -10.37 -1.09 -7.96
C SER A 37 -9.25 -1.73 -7.15
N ASP A 38 -7.98 -1.52 -7.54
CA ASP A 38 -6.78 -1.88 -6.79
C ASP A 38 -6.75 -1.30 -5.36
N GLU A 39 -7.42 -0.17 -5.12
CA GLU A 39 -7.47 0.48 -3.80
C GLU A 39 -8.61 -0.04 -2.90
N PHE A 40 -9.51 -0.90 -3.38
CA PHE A 40 -10.64 -1.34 -2.56
C PHE A 40 -11.08 -2.79 -2.68
N TRP A 41 -10.66 -3.53 -3.72
CA TRP A 41 -11.09 -4.92 -3.93
C TRP A 41 -10.64 -5.85 -2.79
N LEU A 42 -9.36 -5.81 -2.42
CA LEU A 42 -8.77 -6.63 -1.36
C LEU A 42 -9.41 -6.36 0.01
N PRO A 43 -9.42 -5.10 0.51
CA PRO A 43 -10.10 -4.79 1.77
C PRO A 43 -11.58 -5.18 1.73
N THR A 44 -12.26 -5.04 0.59
CA THR A 44 -13.68 -5.37 0.47
C THR A 44 -13.92 -6.88 0.64
N ILE A 45 -13.11 -7.74 0.01
CA ILE A 45 -13.27 -9.20 0.18
C ILE A 45 -12.86 -9.63 1.60
N LEU A 46 -11.68 -9.20 2.07
CA LEU A 46 -11.12 -9.68 3.34
C LEU A 46 -11.92 -9.22 4.57
N MET A 47 -12.39 -7.97 4.59
CA MET A 47 -13.15 -7.43 5.73
C MET A 47 -14.57 -8.00 5.83
N ASN A 48 -15.13 -8.50 4.72
CA ASN A 48 -16.41 -9.22 4.72
C ASN A 48 -16.26 -10.73 5.01
N SER A 49 -15.04 -11.22 5.20
CA SER A 49 -14.79 -12.62 5.56
C SER A 49 -14.64 -12.78 7.07
N SER A 50 -15.44 -13.65 7.68
CA SER A 50 -15.30 -14.00 9.10
C SER A 50 -13.95 -14.64 9.43
N LYS A 51 -13.26 -15.23 8.44
CA LYS A 51 -11.93 -15.85 8.61
C LYS A 51 -10.79 -14.82 8.66
N PHE A 52 -10.93 -13.68 7.99
CA PHE A 52 -9.83 -12.73 7.79
C PHE A 52 -10.05 -11.36 8.42
N LYS A 53 -11.29 -10.93 8.68
CA LYS A 53 -11.57 -9.59 9.24
C LYS A 53 -10.80 -9.30 10.53
N ASP A 54 -10.66 -10.30 11.41
CA ASP A 54 -10.02 -10.12 12.72
C ASP A 54 -8.49 -10.21 12.63
N ARG A 55 -7.95 -10.61 11.47
CA ARG A 55 -6.51 -10.63 11.15
C ARG A 55 -6.07 -9.40 10.37
N TYR A 56 -7.01 -8.59 9.88
CA TYR A 56 -6.71 -7.47 9.01
C TYR A 56 -6.12 -6.32 9.84
N GLU A 57 -4.89 -5.94 9.53
CA GLU A 57 -4.24 -4.80 10.17
C GLU A 57 -4.47 -3.51 9.37
N ASN A 58 -5.04 -2.49 10.01
CA ASN A 58 -5.26 -1.19 9.39
C ASN A 58 -3.99 -0.31 9.45
N TYR A 59 -2.85 -0.87 9.04
CA TYR A 59 -1.58 -0.17 8.96
C TYR A 59 -0.86 -0.57 7.67
N ASN A 60 -0.47 0.43 6.87
CA ASN A 60 0.32 0.20 5.68
C ASN A 60 1.80 0.33 6.05
N TYR A 61 2.54 -0.78 5.97
CA TYR A 61 3.99 -0.82 6.17
C TYR A 61 4.80 -0.15 5.02
N HIS A 62 4.15 0.66 4.19
CA HIS A 62 4.78 1.61 3.26
C HIS A 62 4.66 3.02 3.82
N PHE A 63 5.79 3.68 4.02
CA PHE A 63 5.86 5.10 4.31
C PHE A 63 5.46 5.90 3.06
N ILE A 64 4.33 6.58 3.14
CA ILE A 64 3.82 7.46 2.08
C ILE A 64 3.54 8.81 2.71
N LYS A 65 4.23 9.84 2.23
CA LYS A 65 4.03 11.20 2.71
C LYS A 65 2.94 11.91 1.91
N TRP A 66 1.76 12.02 2.50
CA TRP A 66 0.54 12.59 1.91
C TRP A 66 0.49 14.12 1.99
N THR A 67 1.59 14.77 1.63
CA THR A 67 1.69 16.23 1.49
C THR A 67 2.25 16.58 0.11
N LYS A 68 2.01 17.80 -0.36
CA LYS A 68 2.65 18.27 -1.60
C LYS A 68 4.12 18.60 -1.31
N GLN A 69 5.03 18.04 -2.09
CA GLN A 69 6.48 18.30 -2.03
C GLN A 69 7.06 18.06 -3.42
N HIS A 70 7.98 18.91 -3.87
CA HIS A 70 8.57 18.83 -5.22
C HIS A 70 7.53 18.70 -6.33
N GLU A 71 6.46 19.50 -6.26
CA GLU A 71 5.31 19.48 -7.19
C GLU A 71 4.61 18.12 -7.36
N SER A 72 4.85 17.16 -6.45
CA SER A 72 4.22 15.85 -6.46
C SER A 72 3.29 15.63 -5.27
N TYR A 73 2.25 14.82 -5.49
CA TYR A 73 1.38 14.28 -4.46
C TYR A 73 1.07 12.79 -4.76
N PRO A 74 1.31 11.84 -3.85
CA PRO A 74 2.16 11.95 -2.65
C PRO A 74 3.54 12.53 -2.92
N ALA A 75 4.18 13.06 -1.87
CA ALA A 75 5.49 13.70 -1.93
C ALA A 75 6.56 12.79 -2.57
N ILE A 76 7.47 13.42 -3.32
CA ILE A 76 8.80 12.86 -3.58
C ILE A 76 9.65 13.14 -2.35
N LEU A 77 10.26 12.10 -1.78
CA LEU A 77 11.01 12.18 -0.53
C LEU A 77 12.43 12.71 -0.77
N ASP A 78 12.93 13.53 0.13
CA ASP A 78 14.30 14.06 0.13
C ASP A 78 14.99 13.89 1.50
N GLU A 79 16.20 14.41 1.67
CA GLU A 79 16.98 14.23 2.89
C GLU A 79 16.29 14.74 4.16
N ASN A 80 15.33 15.67 4.04
CA ASN A 80 14.59 16.22 5.17
C ASN A 80 13.56 15.22 5.71
N ASN A 81 13.22 14.18 4.95
CA ASN A 81 12.30 13.14 5.38
C ASN A 81 12.99 11.99 6.12
N PHE A 82 14.32 12.03 6.27
CA PHE A 82 15.10 10.95 6.87
C PHE A 82 14.64 10.57 8.28
N ILE A 83 14.50 11.54 9.19
CA ILE A 83 14.13 11.28 10.59
C ILE A 83 12.73 10.65 10.66
N GLU A 84 11.78 11.21 9.91
CA GLU A 84 10.39 10.73 9.87
C GLU A 84 10.32 9.28 9.34
N LEU A 85 11.08 8.98 8.28
CA LEU A 85 11.16 7.64 7.70
C LEU A 85 11.76 6.64 8.71
N ARG A 86 12.85 6.99 9.39
CA ARG A 86 13.51 6.12 10.39
C ARG A 86 12.67 5.88 11.64
N GLN A 87 11.84 6.84 12.02
CA GLN A 87 10.91 6.70 13.15
C GLN A 87 9.62 5.96 12.77
N SER A 88 9.36 5.76 11.48
CA SER A 88 8.20 4.97 11.04
C SER A 88 8.42 3.47 11.27
N ASN A 89 7.33 2.73 11.43
CA ASN A 89 7.36 1.26 11.45
C ASN A 89 7.30 0.67 10.03
N ALA A 90 7.50 1.49 8.99
CA ALA A 90 7.38 1.04 7.60
C ALA A 90 8.64 0.30 7.15
N PHE A 91 8.45 -0.76 6.35
CA PHE A 91 9.54 -1.51 5.72
C PHE A 91 9.92 -0.93 4.36
N PHE A 92 8.97 -0.25 3.70
CA PHE A 92 9.12 0.34 2.39
C PHE A 92 8.74 1.82 2.43
N ALA A 93 9.13 2.60 1.41
CA ALA A 93 8.76 4.00 1.31
C ALA A 93 8.51 4.41 -0.15
N ARG A 94 7.72 5.48 -0.37
CA ARG A 94 7.51 6.13 -1.67
C ARG A 94 7.06 7.59 -1.50
N LYS A 95 7.29 8.49 -2.47
CA LYS A 95 7.94 8.27 -3.77
C LYS A 95 9.41 8.69 -3.75
N PHE A 96 10.22 8.05 -4.57
CA PHE A 96 11.61 8.40 -4.78
C PHE A 96 11.80 8.89 -6.21
N ASP A 97 12.66 9.89 -6.36
CA ASP A 97 13.17 10.36 -7.64
C ASP A 97 14.70 10.30 -7.61
N ALA A 98 15.34 9.93 -8.71
CA ALA A 98 16.76 9.62 -8.74
C ALA A 98 17.66 10.84 -8.50
N ASP A 99 17.17 12.06 -8.77
CA ASP A 99 17.91 13.30 -8.53
C ASP A 99 17.56 13.90 -7.17
N ILE A 100 16.26 14.02 -6.89
CA ILE A 100 15.76 14.66 -5.65
C ILE A 100 16.07 13.81 -4.43
N SER A 101 15.89 12.49 -4.53
CA SER A 101 16.03 11.58 -3.39
C SER A 101 17.45 11.05 -3.20
N ARG A 102 18.43 11.44 -4.04
CA ARG A 102 19.79 10.90 -4.02
C ARG A 102 20.43 10.92 -2.63
N LYS A 103 20.43 12.09 -1.98
CA LYS A 103 21.01 12.24 -0.63
C LYS A 103 20.25 11.44 0.43
N LEU A 104 18.93 11.29 0.29
CA LEU A 104 18.15 10.46 1.20
C LEU A 104 18.57 8.99 1.08
N ILE A 105 18.71 8.49 -0.16
CA ILE A 105 19.13 7.12 -0.45
C ILE A 105 20.53 6.87 0.13
N GLU A 106 21.49 7.76 -0.15
CA GLU A 106 22.85 7.67 0.40
C GLU A 106 22.86 7.59 1.93
N LYS A 107 22.03 8.40 2.62
CA LYS A 107 21.91 8.36 4.08
C LYS A 107 21.31 7.04 4.58
N LEU A 108 20.32 6.49 3.88
CA LEU A 108 19.69 5.22 4.25
C LEU A 108 20.62 4.02 4.03
N GLU A 109 21.51 4.06 3.05
CA GLU A 109 22.49 3.00 2.76
C GLU A 109 23.72 3.03 3.69
N SER A 110 24.02 4.20 4.27
CA SER A 110 25.18 4.39 5.16
C SER A 110 24.98 3.94 6.61
N GLU A 111 23.76 3.51 6.98
CA GLU A 111 23.42 2.95 8.31
C GLU A 111 23.28 1.43 8.26
#